data_AF-A0A957T9M6-F1
#
_entry.id   AF-A0A957T9M6-F1
#
_cell.length_a   1.000
_cell.length_b   1.000
_cell.length_c   1.000
_cell.angle_alpha   90.00
_cell.angle_beta   90.00
_cell.angle_gamma   90.00
#
_symmetry.space_group_name_H-M   'P 1'
#
loop_
_entity.id
_entity.type
_entity.pdbx_description
1 polymer ?
#
loop_
_entity_poly.entity_id
_entity_poly.type
_entity_poly.pdbx_seq_one_letter_code
_entity_poly.pdbx_strand_id
1 'polypeptide(L)'
;MKRIVRWGVLVGIVIGVAGPLLPLLVWSFAQQWLFPNLLPQRWGLAAWEYVFSPSSQVTEALATSLGLALLVTILAALVGAPAAWALAKYQFAGKRLIEWLILAPLIVPTLTVVMGLHIFF
;
A
#
# COMPACT_ATOMS: atom_id res chain seq x y z
N MET A 1 19.88 -18.11 27.56
CA MET A 1 19.42 -18.67 26.27
C MET A 1 18.15 -17.99 25.71
N LYS A 2 17.05 -17.84 26.46
CA LYS A 2 15.80 -17.23 25.97
C LYS A 2 15.95 -15.82 25.35
N ARG A 3 16.85 -14.98 25.89
CA ARG A 3 17.13 -13.63 25.37
C ARG A 3 17.77 -13.66 23.97
N ILE A 4 18.75 -14.55 23.76
CA ILE A 4 19.46 -14.68 22.47
C ILE A 4 18.52 -15.18 21.38
N VAL A 5 17.67 -16.17 21.69
CA VAL A 5 16.66 -16.67 20.75
C VAL A 5 15.65 -15.57 20.38
N ARG A 6 15.18 -14.79 21.36
CA ARG A 6 14.27 -13.66 21.10
C ARG A 6 14.89 -12.62 20.18
N TRP A 7 16.14 -12.23 20.41
CA TRP A 7 16.85 -11.30 19.54
C TRP A 7 17.08 -11.87 18.15
N GLY A 8 17.42 -13.16 18.04
CA GLY A 8 17.55 -13.85 16.75
C GLY A 8 16.25 -13.81 15.94
N VAL A 9 15.10 -14.07 16.59
CA VAL A 9 13.78 -14.00 15.93
C VAL A 9 13.45 -12.57 15.49
N LEU A 10 13.68 -11.57 16.36
CA LEU A 10 13.42 -10.17 16.02
C LEU A 10 14.28 -9.71 14.83
N VAL A 11 15.57 -10.03 14.84
CA VAL A 11 16.48 -9.71 13.75
C VAL A 11 16.06 -10.43 12.46
N GLY A 12 15.66 -11.71 12.55
CA GLY A 12 15.14 -12.46 11.41
C GLY A 12 13.90 -11.84 10.79
N ILE A 13 12.94 -11.37 11.60
CA ILE A 13 11.73 -10.68 11.12
C ILE A 13 12.12 -9.36 10.43
N VAL A 14 12.99 -8.56 11.07
CA VAL A 14 13.43 -7.28 10.50
C VAL A 14 14.13 -7.49 9.17
N ILE A 15 15.03 -8.48 9.06
CA ILE A 15 15.71 -8.79 7.80
C ILE A 15 14.72 -9.31 6.75
N GLY A 16 13.76 -10.17 7.13
CA GLY A 16 12.76 -10.68 6.20
C GLY A 16 11.86 -9.60 5.61
N VAL A 17 11.54 -8.56 6.39
CA VAL A 17 10.68 -7.45 5.95
C VAL A 17 11.49 -6.34 5.25
N ALA A 18 12.59 -5.90 5.87
CA ALA A 18 13.37 -4.77 5.36
C ALA A 18 14.38 -5.19 4.27
N GLY A 19 14.86 -6.43 4.29
CA GLY A 19 15.80 -6.97 3.32
C GLY A 19 15.40 -6.74 1.85
N PRO A 20 14.18 -7.09 1.40
CA PRO A 20 13.75 -6.84 0.02
C PRO A 20 13.56 -5.36 -0.32
N LEU A 21 13.49 -4.46 0.67
CA LEU A 21 13.42 -3.01 0.45
C LEU A 21 14.81 -2.38 0.24
N LEU A 22 15.88 -3.02 0.74
CA LEU A 22 17.24 -2.51 0.58
C LEU A 22 17.65 -2.34 -0.89
N PRO A 23 17.38 -3.29 -1.82
CA PRO A 23 17.65 -3.09 -3.23
C PRO A 23 16.91 -1.89 -3.82
N LEU A 24 15.67 -1.60 -3.39
CA LEU A 24 14.91 -0.44 -3.87
C LEU A 24 15.58 0.87 -3.45
N LEU A 25 16.06 0.93 -2.20
CA LEU A 25 16.82 2.08 -1.72
C LEU A 25 18.11 2.27 -2.51
N VAL A 26 18.83 1.18 -2.80
CA VAL A 26 20.05 1.23 -3.63
C VAL A 26 19.72 1.66 -5.06
N TRP A 27 18.64 1.13 -5.64
CA TRP A 27 18.15 1.49 -6.97
C TRP A 27 17.83 2.98 -7.09
N SER A 28 17.34 3.60 -6.01
CA SER A 28 17.06 5.04 -6.00
C SER A 28 18.29 5.92 -6.27
N PHE A 29 19.50 5.39 -6.10
CA PHE A 29 20.77 6.06 -6.39
C PHE A 29 21.54 5.41 -7.55
N ALA A 30 20.97 4.38 -8.17
CA ALA A 30 21.60 3.65 -9.26
C ALA A 30 21.18 4.26 -10.60
N GLN A 31 22.13 4.85 -11.33
CA GLN A 31 21.88 5.30 -12.71
C GLN A 31 21.97 4.13 -13.70
N GLN A 32 22.85 3.17 -13.43
CA GLN A 32 23.03 1.98 -14.24
C GLN A 32 23.28 0.81 -13.32
N TRP A 33 22.38 -0.17 -13.35
CA TRP A 33 22.50 -1.43 -12.63
C TRP A 33 22.12 -2.59 -13.55
N LEU A 34 23.10 -3.08 -14.30
CA LEU A 34 22.92 -4.21 -15.23
C LEU A 34 23.17 -5.55 -14.52
N PHE A 35 22.22 -6.46 -14.64
CA PHE A 35 22.42 -7.88 -14.32
C PHE A 35 23.61 -8.44 -15.14
N PRO A 36 24.51 -9.27 -14.58
CA PRO A 36 24.46 -9.99 -13.29
C PRO A 36 25.18 -9.29 -12.13
N ASN A 37 25.44 -7.98 -12.24
CA ASN A 37 26.25 -7.30 -11.23
C ASN A 37 25.47 -7.11 -9.92
N LEU A 38 26.15 -7.37 -8.79
CA LEU A 38 25.55 -7.27 -7.46
C LEU A 38 25.37 -5.82 -6.98
N LEU A 39 26.11 -4.87 -7.56
CA LEU A 39 26.01 -3.45 -7.24
C LEU A 39 25.91 -2.61 -8.53
N PRO A 40 25.33 -1.41 -8.45
CA PRO A 40 25.31 -0.46 -9.55
C PRO A 40 26.71 -0.17 -10.08
N GLN A 41 26.85 -0.14 -11.41
CA GLN A 41 28.10 0.28 -12.05
C GLN A 41 28.26 1.80 -12.00
N ARG A 42 27.13 2.53 -12.00
CA ARG A 42 27.10 3.98 -11.91
C ARG A 42 26.10 4.42 -10.86
N TRP A 43 26.60 5.19 -9.90
CA TRP A 43 25.83 5.84 -8.86
C TRP A 43 25.58 7.29 -9.25
N GLY A 44 24.43 7.84 -8.87
CA GLY A 44 24.13 9.24 -9.09
C GLY A 44 22.76 9.67 -8.57
N LEU A 45 22.48 10.96 -8.70
CA LEU A 45 21.23 11.58 -8.22
C LEU A 45 20.23 11.87 -9.33
N ALA A 46 20.49 11.42 -10.56
CA ALA A 46 19.64 11.73 -11.71
C ALA A 46 18.16 11.35 -11.52
N ALA A 47 17.87 10.26 -10.79
CA ALA A 47 16.49 9.89 -10.45
C ALA A 47 15.83 10.95 -9.54
N TRP A 48 16.55 11.45 -8.55
CA TRP A 48 16.07 12.50 -7.65
C TRP A 48 15.95 13.84 -8.35
N GLU A 49 16.94 14.21 -9.17
CA GLU A 49 16.88 15.42 -10.01
C GLU A 49 15.68 15.38 -10.96
N TYR A 50 15.39 14.22 -11.55
CA TYR A 50 14.19 14.02 -12.35
C TYR A 50 12.92 14.16 -11.50
N VAL A 51 12.83 13.52 -10.34
CA VAL A 51 11.65 13.62 -9.46
C VAL A 51 11.33 15.08 -9.08
N PHE A 52 12.35 15.89 -8.81
CA PHE A 52 12.17 17.32 -8.48
C PHE A 52 12.12 18.23 -9.70
N SER A 53 12.26 17.71 -10.92
CA SER A 53 12.14 18.52 -12.13
C SER A 53 10.69 18.96 -12.35
N PRO A 54 10.45 20.14 -12.94
CA PRO A 54 9.09 20.58 -13.29
C PRO A 54 8.38 19.66 -14.31
N SER A 55 9.11 18.82 -15.03
CA SER A 55 8.57 17.98 -16.09
C SER A 55 8.14 16.58 -15.65
N SER A 56 8.50 16.13 -14.45
CA SER A 56 8.27 14.75 -14.01
C SER A 56 6.85 14.47 -13.51
N GLN A 57 6.11 15.51 -13.11
CA GLN A 57 4.78 15.43 -12.49
C GLN A 57 4.72 14.55 -11.22
N VAL A 58 5.86 14.08 -10.70
CA VAL A 58 5.91 13.14 -9.58
C VAL A 58 5.39 13.78 -8.29
N THR A 59 5.73 15.04 -8.06
CA THR A 59 5.28 15.80 -6.88
C THR A 59 3.78 16.02 -6.87
N GLU A 60 3.19 16.35 -8.02
CA GLU A 60 1.74 16.49 -8.19
C GLU A 60 1.02 15.13 -8.03
N ALA A 61 1.55 14.07 -8.64
CA ALA A 61 1.01 12.72 -8.49
C ALA A 61 1.05 12.24 -7.02
N LEU A 62 2.13 12.54 -6.29
CA LEU A 62 2.25 12.25 -4.87
C LEU A 62 1.20 13.02 -4.06
N ALA A 63 1.05 14.32 -4.31
CA ALA A 63 0.09 15.17 -3.59
C ALA A 63 -1.35 14.69 -3.83
N THR A 64 -1.71 14.40 -5.08
CA THR A 64 -3.02 13.85 -5.45
C THR A 64 -3.26 12.49 -4.79
N SER A 65 -2.27 11.59 -4.81
CA SER A 65 -2.40 10.26 -4.21
C SER A 65 -2.58 10.32 -2.68
N LEU A 66 -1.79 11.16 -2.00
CA LEU A 66 -1.90 11.36 -0.55
C LEU A 66 -3.22 12.04 -0.17
N GLY A 67 -3.63 13.06 -0.94
CA GLY A 67 -4.90 13.75 -0.74
C GLY A 67 -6.09 12.82 -0.91
N LEU A 68 -6.08 12.01 -1.97
CA LEU A 68 -7.11 11.01 -2.24
C LEU A 68 -7.14 9.94 -1.13
N ALA A 69 -5.98 9.39 -0.75
CA ALA A 69 -5.89 8.38 0.30
C ALA A 69 -6.43 8.91 1.63
N LEU A 70 -6.08 10.13 2.02
CA LEU A 70 -6.56 10.75 3.25
C LEU A 70 -8.07 10.96 3.21
N LEU A 71 -8.59 11.55 2.13
CA LEU A 71 -10.01 11.83 1.97
C LEU A 71 -10.84 10.54 2.00
N VAL A 72 -10.45 9.53 1.20
CA VAL A 72 -11.12 8.24 1.15
C VAL A 72 -11.08 7.55 2.52
N THR A 73 -9.93 7.60 3.22
CA THR A 73 -9.81 7.01 4.56
C THR A 73 -10.76 7.68 5.57
N ILE A 74 -10.82 9.00 5.59
CA ILE A 74 -11.70 9.75 6.49
C ILE A 74 -13.17 9.41 6.19
N LEU A 75 -13.58 9.48 4.92
CA LEU A 75 -14.95 9.18 4.52
C LEU A 75 -15.32 7.72 4.83
N ALA A 76 -14.43 6.78 4.53
CA ALA A 76 -14.63 5.37 4.84
C ALA A 76 -14.73 5.13 6.35
N ALA A 77 -13.92 5.79 7.18
CA ALA A 77 -14.01 5.68 8.62
C ALA A 77 -15.30 6.30 9.19
N LEU A 78 -15.71 7.46 8.67
CA LEU A 78 -16.93 8.15 9.09
C LEU A 78 -18.20 7.33 8.81
N VAL A 79 -18.22 6.57 7.72
CA VAL A 79 -19.37 5.70 7.37
C VAL A 79 -19.21 4.31 7.98
N GLY A 80 -18.02 3.73 7.85
CA GLY A 80 -17.71 2.36 8.24
C GLY A 80 -17.68 2.15 9.74
N ALA A 81 -17.13 3.08 10.53
CA ALA A 81 -17.04 2.90 11.98
C ALA A 81 -18.44 2.89 12.66
N PRO A 82 -19.38 3.80 12.35
CA PRO A 82 -20.74 3.71 12.86
C PRO A 82 -21.48 2.47 12.38
N ALA A 83 -21.32 2.09 11.11
CA ALA A 83 -21.93 0.87 10.57
C ALA A 83 -21.42 -0.39 11.29
N ALA A 84 -20.11 -0.49 11.51
CA ALA A 84 -19.48 -1.57 12.25
C ALA A 84 -19.96 -1.60 13.71
N TRP A 85 -20.06 -0.43 14.36
CA TRP A 85 -20.57 -0.32 15.72
C TRP A 85 -22.03 -0.78 15.83
N ALA A 86 -22.88 -0.38 14.88
CA ALA A 86 -24.28 -0.78 14.85
C ALA A 86 -24.44 -2.29 14.64
N LEU A 87 -23.67 -2.87 13.70
CA LEU A 87 -23.65 -4.30 13.44
C LEU A 87 -23.12 -5.09 14.64
N ALA A 88 -22.10 -4.59 15.35
CA ALA A 88 -21.54 -5.29 16.50
C ALA A 88 -22.51 -5.30 17.71
N LYS A 89 -23.22 -4.19 17.95
CA LYS A 89 -23.97 -3.98 19.21
C LYS A 89 -25.46 -4.32 19.12
N TYR A 90 -26.10 -4.17 17.97
CA TYR A 90 -27.54 -4.35 17.83
C TYR A 90 -27.90 -5.67 17.11
N GLN A 91 -29.06 -6.21 17.46
CA GLN A 91 -29.71 -7.33 16.78
C GLN A 91 -30.98 -6.79 16.12
N PHE A 92 -31.05 -6.85 14.79
CA PHE A 92 -32.17 -6.33 14.01
C PHE A 92 -32.46 -7.23 12.80
N ALA A 93 -33.71 -7.18 12.31
CA ALA A 93 -34.12 -7.97 11.15
C ALA A 93 -33.35 -7.55 9.89
N GLY A 94 -32.76 -8.51 9.18
CA GLY A 94 -31.95 -8.25 7.97
C GLY A 94 -30.46 -8.03 8.20
N LYS A 95 -29.98 -8.01 9.46
CA LYS A 95 -28.55 -7.87 9.81
C LYS A 95 -27.64 -8.80 9.00
N ARG A 96 -28.01 -10.08 8.90
CA ARG A 96 -27.22 -11.10 8.18
C ARG A 96 -27.10 -10.76 6.69
N LEU A 97 -28.15 -10.25 6.05
CA LEU A 97 -28.10 -9.85 4.65
C LEU A 97 -27.14 -8.67 4.45
N ILE A 98 -27.15 -7.70 5.36
CA ILE A 98 -26.21 -6.56 5.32
C ILE A 98 -24.76 -7.05 5.48
N GLU A 99 -24.50 -7.94 6.43
CA GLU A 99 -23.18 -8.55 6.60
C GLU A 99 -22.72 -9.26 5.31
N TRP A 100 -23.60 -10.04 4.67
CA TRP A 100 -23.30 -10.68 3.39
C TRP A 100 -23.00 -9.67 2.27
N LEU A 101 -23.77 -8.60 2.15
CA LEU A 101 -23.53 -7.56 1.12
C LEU A 101 -22.21 -6.82 1.34
N ILE A 102 -21.85 -6.55 2.60
CA ILE A 102 -20.57 -5.91 2.93
C ILE A 102 -19.40 -6.86 2.62
N LEU A 103 -19.57 -8.17 2.83
CA LEU A 103 -18.53 -9.17 2.59
C LEU A 103 -18.44 -9.64 1.14
N ALA A 104 -19.52 -9.55 0.36
CA ALA A 104 -19.58 -10.04 -1.01
C ALA A 104 -18.45 -9.50 -1.92
N PRO A 105 -18.08 -8.21 -1.88
CA PRO A 105 -16.99 -7.68 -2.72
C PRO A 105 -15.62 -8.28 -2.40
N LEU A 106 -15.39 -8.85 -1.21
CA LEU A 106 -14.11 -9.47 -0.86
C LEU A 106 -13.87 -10.76 -1.68
N ILE A 107 -14.94 -11.41 -2.15
CA ILE A 107 -14.87 -12.61 -2.97
C ILE A 107 -14.81 -12.24 -4.46
N VAL A 108 -15.35 -11.08 -4.82
CA VAL A 108 -15.35 -10.61 -6.21
C VAL A 108 -13.93 -10.17 -6.61
N PRO A 109 -13.40 -10.65 -7.74
CA PRO A 109 -12.11 -10.19 -8.23
C PRO A 109 -12.09 -8.68 -8.43
N THR A 110 -11.06 -8.02 -7.91
CA THR A 110 -10.93 -6.55 -7.96
C THR A 110 -10.97 -6.02 -9.39
N LEU A 111 -10.39 -6.77 -10.34
CA LEU A 111 -10.42 -6.42 -11.77
C LEU A 111 -11.85 -6.32 -12.32
N THR A 112 -12.76 -7.19 -11.90
CA THR A 112 -14.16 -7.16 -12.34
C THR A 112 -14.85 -5.87 -11.88
N VAL A 113 -14.57 -5.44 -10.65
CA VAL A 113 -15.10 -4.17 -10.11
C VAL A 113 -14.54 -2.99 -10.89
N VAL A 114 -13.23 -2.97 -11.15
CA VAL A 114 -12.57 -1.88 -11.90
C VAL A 114 -13.11 -1.77 -13.33
N MET A 115 -13.26 -2.90 -14.04
CA MET A 115 -13.83 -2.91 -15.40
C MET A 115 -15.27 -2.43 -15.41
N GLY A 116 -16.07 -2.83 -14.42
CA GLY A 116 -17.43 -2.30 -14.26
C GLY A 116 -17.43 -0.79 -14.10
N LEU A 117 -16.65 -0.24 -13.17
CA LEU A 117 -16.55 1.20 -12.94
C LEU A 117 -16.14 1.98 -14.19
N HIS A 118 -15.16 1.49 -14.95
CA HIS A 118 -14.69 2.14 -16.18
C HIS A 118 -15.74 2.18 -17.30
N ILE A 119 -16.73 1.26 -17.31
CA ILE A 119 -17.83 1.35 -18.27
C ILE A 119 -18.80 2.48 -17.90
N PHE A 120 -18.95 2.79 -16.60
CA PHE A 120 -19.94 3.74 -16.10
C PHE A 120 -19.42 5.17 -15.91
N PHE A 121 -18.10 5.35 -15.76
CA PHE A 121 -17.43 6.64 -15.52
C PHE A 121 -16.25 6.78 -16.47
#